data_AF-A0A1W1YCW9-F1
#
_entry.id   AF-A0A1W1YCW9-F1
#
_cell.length_a   1.000
_cell.length_b   1.000
_cell.length_c   1.000
_cell.angle_alpha   90.00
_cell.angle_beta   90.00
_cell.angle_gamma   90.00
#
_symmetry.space_group_name_H-M   'P 1'
#
loop_
_entity.id
_entity.type
_entity.pdbx_description
1 polymer ?
#
loop_
_entity_poly.entity_id
_entity_poly.type
_entity_poly.pdbx_seq_one_letter_code
_entity_poly.pdbx_strand_id
1 'polypeptide(L)'
;MRRPALIRKILVYVVYTLLVCCFQVSFPEIMSYRGQVADLMLVFTVVVSYFFGFLDGAVVGICVGILRDYFAAPAIAMSGSQPVAAIGLGLLVMFLASVFGSSFFTKRMRRNTLFAFVAVTAATLIYKISGHILIKIWTSAVLHGTYNMTILRILTDSILPQVLLNLIAAIPLVLLLRLAGPYSKGVNPGINAEGSVEDNLWLKI
;
A
#
# COMPACT_ATOMS: atom_id res chain seq x y z
N MET A 1 -0.03 15.82 -21.98
CA MET A 1 -0.03 14.39 -22.41
C MET A 1 -0.94 14.23 -23.63
N ARG A 2 -0.56 13.40 -24.61
CA ARG A 2 -1.47 13.04 -25.73
C ARG A 2 -2.65 12.21 -25.18
N ARG A 3 -3.88 12.47 -25.64
CA ARG A 3 -5.12 11.77 -25.21
C ARG A 3 -4.98 10.24 -25.02
N PRO A 4 -4.39 9.46 -25.94
CA PRO A 4 -4.26 8.00 -25.78
C PRO A 4 -3.39 7.57 -24.58
N ALA A 5 -2.35 8.33 -24.24
CA ALA A 5 -1.48 8.01 -23.12
C ALA A 5 -2.18 8.22 -21.76
N LEU A 6 -3.06 9.22 -21.70
CA LEU A 6 -3.86 9.50 -20.50
C LEU A 6 -4.93 8.41 -20.30
N ILE A 7 -5.57 7.97 -21.38
CA ILE A 7 -6.55 6.86 -21.34
C ILE A 7 -5.88 5.58 -20.85
N ARG A 8 -4.70 5.22 -21.38
CA ARG A 8 -3.94 4.05 -20.92
C ARG A 8 -3.66 4.13 -19.41
N LYS A 9 -3.18 5.27 -18.93
CA LYS A 9 -2.85 5.49 -17.51
C LYS A 9 -4.07 5.22 -16.62
N ILE A 10 -5.22 5.82 -16.97
CA ILE A 10 -6.47 5.64 -16.21
C ILE A 10 -6.89 4.18 -16.24
N LEU A 11 -6.91 3.55 -17.41
CA LEU A 11 -7.37 2.18 -17.57
C LEU A 11 -6.51 1.20 -16.76
N VAL A 12 -5.18 1.34 -16.81
CA VAL A 12 -4.27 0.49 -16.02
C VAL A 12 -4.50 0.68 -14.52
N TYR A 13 -4.63 1.91 -14.04
CA TYR A 13 -4.87 2.14 -12.61
C TYR A 13 -6.23 1.60 -12.15
N VAL A 14 -7.29 1.79 -12.94
CA VAL A 14 -8.62 1.27 -12.61
C VAL A 14 -8.58 -0.26 -12.57
N VAL A 15 -8.03 -0.91 -13.61
CA VAL A 15 -7.96 -2.37 -13.69
C VAL A 15 -7.12 -2.94 -12.53
N TYR A 16 -5.96 -2.38 -12.24
CA TYR A 16 -5.12 -2.86 -11.15
C TYR A 16 -5.73 -2.63 -9.77
N THR A 17 -6.33 -1.45 -9.56
CA THR A 17 -7.01 -1.15 -8.30
C THR A 17 -8.13 -2.15 -8.05
N LEU A 18 -8.97 -2.42 -9.05
CA LEU A 18 -10.06 -3.39 -8.94
C LEU A 18 -9.53 -4.81 -8.74
N LEU A 19 -8.57 -5.26 -9.55
CA LEU A 19 -8.00 -6.61 -9.42
C LEU A 19 -7.38 -6.84 -8.04
N VAL A 20 -6.59 -5.89 -7.55
CA VAL A 20 -5.94 -5.99 -6.22
C VAL A 20 -6.99 -6.02 -5.12
N CYS A 21 -8.00 -5.14 -5.18
CA CYS A 21 -9.06 -5.11 -4.18
C CYS A 21 -9.90 -6.39 -4.19
N CYS A 22 -10.31 -6.86 -5.37
CA CYS A 22 -11.05 -8.11 -5.52
C CYS A 22 -10.24 -9.31 -5.04
N PHE A 23 -8.94 -9.39 -5.35
CA PHE A 23 -8.12 -10.51 -4.92
C PHE A 23 -7.93 -10.53 -3.40
N GLN A 24 -7.72 -9.37 -2.77
CA GLN A 24 -7.63 -9.23 -1.32
C GLN A 24 -8.90 -9.71 -0.62
N VAL A 25 -10.07 -9.37 -1.16
CA VAL A 25 -11.37 -9.66 -0.53
C VAL A 25 -11.83 -11.10 -0.80
N SER A 26 -11.59 -11.61 -2.01
CA SER A 26 -12.06 -12.96 -2.41
C SER A 26 -11.15 -14.08 -1.93
N PHE A 27 -9.85 -13.82 -1.71
CA PHE A 27 -8.87 -14.85 -1.36
C PHE A 27 -8.02 -14.50 -0.12
N PRO A 28 -8.62 -14.09 1.01
CA PRO A 28 -7.85 -13.73 2.20
C PRO A 28 -7.10 -14.93 2.80
N GLU A 29 -7.66 -16.13 2.72
CA GLU A 29 -7.08 -17.33 3.32
C GLU A 29 -5.84 -17.85 2.58
N ILE A 30 -5.83 -17.72 1.25
CA ILE A 30 -4.71 -18.16 0.41
C ILE A 30 -3.44 -17.36 0.72
N MET A 31 -3.61 -16.11 1.15
CA MET A 31 -2.54 -15.17 1.49
C MET A 31 -2.44 -14.97 2.99
N SER A 32 -2.76 -16.00 3.78
CA SER A 32 -2.70 -15.97 5.23
C SER A 32 -1.57 -16.83 5.79
N TYR A 33 -0.92 -16.35 6.86
CA TYR A 33 0.07 -17.09 7.62
C TYR A 33 0.00 -16.68 9.10
N ARG A 34 -0.11 -17.67 10.00
CA ARG A 34 -0.26 -17.48 11.45
C ARG A 34 -1.38 -16.51 11.84
N GLY A 35 -2.51 -16.55 11.13
CA GLY A 35 -3.66 -15.67 11.38
C GLY A 35 -3.47 -14.23 10.92
N GLN A 36 -2.35 -13.90 10.26
CA GLN A 36 -2.17 -12.64 9.53
C GLN A 36 -2.49 -12.86 8.06
N VAL A 37 -3.12 -11.88 7.41
CA VAL A 37 -3.41 -11.88 5.97
C VAL A 37 -2.54 -10.82 5.31
N ALA A 38 -1.95 -11.12 4.15
CA ALA A 38 -1.19 -10.14 3.37
C ALA A 38 -2.07 -8.91 3.08
N ASP A 39 -1.52 -7.70 3.20
CA ASP A 39 -2.25 -6.47 2.91
C ASP A 39 -1.92 -5.99 1.50
N LEU A 40 -2.55 -6.61 0.49
CA LEU A 40 -2.28 -6.31 -0.91
C LEU A 40 -2.59 -4.87 -1.29
N MET A 41 -3.64 -4.32 -0.68
CA MET A 41 -4.06 -2.94 -0.93
C MET A 41 -2.99 -1.95 -0.44
N LEU A 42 -2.40 -2.19 0.73
CA LEU A 42 -1.27 -1.40 1.26
C LEU A 42 -0.05 -1.54 0.36
N VAL A 43 0.35 -2.77 0.02
CA VAL A 43 1.52 -3.04 -0.81
C VAL A 43 1.39 -2.38 -2.17
N PHE A 44 0.24 -2.55 -2.84
CA PHE A 44 -0.02 -1.95 -4.15
C PHE A 44 0.10 -0.43 -4.09
N THR A 45 -0.53 0.21 -3.10
CA THR A 45 -0.51 1.66 -2.93
C THR A 45 0.92 2.17 -2.75
N VAL A 46 1.69 1.55 -1.86
CA VAL A 46 3.10 1.93 -1.61
C VAL A 46 3.96 1.76 -2.85
N VAL A 47 3.80 0.66 -3.59
CA VAL A 47 4.59 0.37 -4.79
C VAL A 47 4.24 1.31 -5.94
N VAL A 48 2.96 1.67 -6.11
CA VAL A 48 2.53 2.67 -7.10
C VAL A 48 3.15 4.03 -6.78
N SER A 49 3.06 4.49 -5.53
CA SER A 49 3.65 5.76 -5.09
C SER A 49 5.16 5.77 -5.26
N TYR A 50 5.81 4.63 -5.01
CA TYR A 50 7.24 4.46 -5.18
C TYR A 50 7.70 4.46 -6.64
N PHE A 51 6.93 3.95 -7.60
CA PHE A 51 7.34 3.94 -9.02
C PHE A 51 6.87 5.17 -9.80
N PHE A 52 5.72 5.74 -9.43
CA PHE A 52 5.04 6.75 -10.23
C PHE A 52 4.89 8.11 -9.51
N GLY A 53 5.36 8.20 -8.27
CA GLY A 53 5.43 9.44 -7.49
C GLY A 53 4.15 9.79 -6.75
N PHE A 54 4.17 10.94 -6.08
CA PHE A 54 3.16 11.37 -5.13
C PHE A 54 1.75 11.49 -5.72
N LEU A 55 1.57 12.17 -6.85
CA LEU A 55 0.23 12.43 -7.40
C LEU A 55 -0.51 11.14 -7.78
N ASP A 56 0.19 10.23 -8.46
CA ASP A 56 -0.39 8.94 -8.86
C ASP A 56 -0.66 8.06 -7.66
N GLY A 57 0.30 8.02 -6.74
CA GLY A 57 0.13 7.38 -5.46
C GLY A 57 -1.08 7.90 -4.70
N ALA A 58 -1.25 9.21 -4.58
CA ALA A 58 -2.30 9.83 -3.78
C ALA A 58 -3.69 9.48 -4.33
N VAL A 59 -3.87 9.55 -5.64
CA VAL A 59 -5.11 9.16 -6.30
C VAL A 59 -5.40 7.67 -6.07
N VAL A 60 -4.41 6.79 -6.31
CA VAL A 60 -4.58 5.35 -6.09
C VAL A 60 -4.85 5.05 -4.62
N GLY A 61 -4.13 5.68 -3.70
CA GLY A 61 -4.33 5.50 -2.26
C GLY A 61 -5.72 5.93 -1.80
N ILE A 62 -6.26 7.03 -2.32
CA ILE A 62 -7.64 7.44 -2.02
C ILE A 62 -8.63 6.42 -2.58
N CYS A 63 -8.50 6.02 -3.85
CA CYS A 63 -9.41 5.05 -4.47
C CYS A 63 -9.38 3.68 -3.75
N VAL A 64 -8.18 3.15 -3.49
CA VAL A 64 -7.99 1.89 -2.76
C VAL A 64 -8.50 2.02 -1.33
N GLY A 65 -8.28 3.17 -0.68
CA GLY A 65 -8.75 3.43 0.68
C GLY A 65 -10.28 3.45 0.80
N ILE A 66 -10.98 4.05 -0.17
CA ILE A 66 -12.45 3.99 -0.26
C ILE A 66 -12.92 2.53 -0.41
N LEU A 67 -12.30 1.77 -1.30
CA LEU A 67 -12.65 0.35 -1.50
C LEU A 67 -12.33 -0.49 -0.26
N ARG A 68 -11.24 -0.19 0.45
CA ARG A 68 -10.89 -0.83 1.72
C ARG A 68 -11.95 -0.56 2.78
N ASP A 69 -12.38 0.68 2.94
CA ASP A 69 -13.44 1.02 3.89
C ASP A 69 -14.77 0.37 3.51
N TYR A 70 -15.05 0.21 2.22
CA TYR A 70 -16.28 -0.45 1.77
C TYR A 70 -16.28 -1.97 1.99
N PHE A 71 -15.17 -2.65 1.67
CA PHE A 71 -15.10 -4.12 1.68
C PHE A 71 -14.47 -4.73 2.94
N ALA A 72 -13.61 -3.99 3.62
CA ALA A 72 -12.75 -4.50 4.70
C ALA A 72 -12.56 -3.45 5.82
N ALA A 73 -13.60 -2.66 6.10
CA ALA A 73 -13.55 -1.71 7.21
C ALA A 73 -13.23 -2.43 8.52
N PRO A 74 -12.24 -1.95 9.29
CA PRO A 74 -12.01 -2.50 10.62
C PRO A 74 -13.24 -2.24 11.49
N ALA A 75 -13.74 -3.30 12.11
CA ALA A 75 -14.79 -3.23 13.10
C ALA A 75 -14.25 -2.55 14.37
N ILE A 76 -14.74 -1.37 14.70
CA ILE A 76 -14.45 -0.74 16.00
C ILE A 76 -15.55 -1.21 16.95
N ALA A 77 -15.16 -2.05 17.91
CA ALA A 77 -16.03 -2.40 19.02
C ALA A 77 -16.14 -1.20 19.97
N MET A 78 -17.32 -0.59 20.02
CA MET A 78 -17.69 0.29 21.13
C MET A 78 -18.28 -0.58 22.24
N SER A 79 -17.92 -0.29 23.49
CA SER A 79 -18.41 -1.03 24.65
C SER A 79 -19.94 -1.16 24.63
N GLY A 80 -20.44 -2.40 24.52
CA GLY A 80 -21.87 -2.72 24.63
C GLY A 80 -22.71 -2.56 23.36
N SER A 81 -22.14 -2.22 22.21
CA SER A 81 -22.88 -2.09 20.94
C SER A 81 -22.29 -2.93 19.80
N GLN A 82 -23.11 -3.19 18.79
CA GLN A 82 -22.71 -3.87 17.55
C GLN A 82 -21.47 -3.18 16.95
N PRO A 83 -20.50 -3.94 16.42
CA PRO A 83 -19.30 -3.37 15.82
C PRO A 83 -19.68 -2.39 14.71
N VAL A 84 -19.19 -1.16 14.79
CA VAL A 84 -19.42 -0.13 13.77
C VAL A 84 -18.24 -0.15 12.80
N ALA A 85 -18.54 -0.18 11.50
CA ALA A 85 -17.53 -0.07 10.45
C ALA A 85 -16.86 1.32 10.53
N ALA A 86 -15.54 1.35 10.65
CA ALA A 86 -14.77 2.59 10.66
C ALA A 86 -14.64 3.18 9.25
N ILE A 87 -15.69 3.84 8.77
CA ILE A 87 -15.69 4.51 7.47
C ILE A 87 -14.69 5.69 7.51
N GLY A 88 -13.78 5.76 6.56
CA GLY A 88 -12.79 6.84 6.39
C GLY A 88 -11.39 6.54 6.95
N LEU A 89 -11.25 5.50 7.78
CA LEU A 89 -9.94 5.15 8.37
C LEU A 89 -9.04 4.48 7.32
N GLY A 90 -9.57 3.58 6.51
CA GLY A 90 -8.88 2.98 5.38
C GLY A 90 -8.48 4.01 4.32
N LEU A 91 -9.34 4.99 4.04
CA LEU A 91 -8.98 6.15 3.19
C LEU A 91 -7.75 6.88 3.73
N LEU A 92 -7.78 7.28 5.00
CA LEU A 92 -6.69 8.01 5.63
C LEU A 92 -5.40 7.19 5.62
N VAL A 93 -5.46 5.92 6.02
CA VAL A 93 -4.30 5.02 6.10
C VAL A 93 -3.68 4.82 4.72
N MET A 94 -4.48 4.56 3.68
CA MET A 94 -3.95 4.34 2.34
C MET A 94 -3.38 5.61 1.73
N PHE A 95 -4.00 6.75 1.98
CA PHE A 95 -3.45 8.04 1.58
C PHE A 95 -2.08 8.28 2.23
N LEU A 96 -1.97 8.10 3.55
CA LEU A 96 -0.70 8.27 4.27
C LEU A 96 0.36 7.26 3.83
N ALA A 97 -0.02 5.99 3.59
CA ALA A 97 0.87 4.98 3.06
C ALA A 97 1.40 5.35 1.67
N SER A 98 0.55 5.94 0.83
CA SER A 98 0.95 6.47 -0.46
C SER A 98 1.94 7.62 -0.33
N VAL A 99 1.65 8.61 0.54
CA VAL A 99 2.55 9.74 0.79
C VAL A 99 3.92 9.23 1.22
N PHE A 100 3.93 8.29 2.17
CA PHE A 100 5.15 7.66 2.66
C PHE A 100 5.91 6.91 1.55
N GLY A 101 5.21 6.10 0.75
CA GLY A 101 5.81 5.39 -0.39
C GLY A 101 6.45 6.34 -1.41
N SER A 102 5.82 7.49 -1.64
CA SER A 102 6.37 8.54 -2.52
C SER A 102 7.57 9.27 -1.91
N SER A 103 7.74 9.30 -0.58
CA SER A 103 8.94 9.91 0.02
C SER A 103 10.23 9.14 -0.30
N PHE A 104 10.13 7.85 -0.64
CA PHE A 104 11.26 7.05 -1.14
C PHE A 104 11.56 7.32 -2.62
N PHE A 105 10.74 8.14 -3.29
CA PHE A 105 10.91 8.55 -4.68
C PHE A 105 12.01 9.61 -4.83
N THR A 106 13.26 9.26 -4.53
CA THR A 106 14.42 10.09 -4.92
C THR A 106 14.97 9.62 -6.27
N LYS A 107 15.58 10.53 -7.04
CA LYS A 107 16.14 10.24 -8.39
C LYS A 107 17.05 9.01 -8.42
N ARG A 108 17.85 8.79 -7.37
CA ARG A 108 18.79 7.66 -7.24
C ARG A 108 18.10 6.35 -6.83
N MET A 109 17.05 6.42 -6.02
CA MET A 109 16.31 5.24 -5.53
C MET A 109 15.30 4.73 -6.56
N ARG A 110 14.70 5.61 -7.38
CA ARG A 110 13.70 5.29 -8.43
C ARG A 110 14.10 4.17 -9.41
N ARG A 111 15.41 3.96 -9.60
CA ARG A 111 15.94 2.97 -10.57
C ARG A 111 16.04 1.55 -9.99
N ASN A 112 16.00 1.39 -8.66
CA ASN A 112 16.34 0.12 -8.02
C ASN A 112 15.11 -0.53 -7.38
N THR A 113 14.64 -1.61 -8.00
CA THR A 113 13.52 -2.44 -7.51
C THR A 113 13.71 -2.95 -6.08
N LEU A 114 14.95 -3.11 -5.61
CA LEU A 114 15.20 -3.53 -4.23
C LEU A 114 14.69 -2.50 -3.22
N PHE A 115 14.73 -1.20 -3.54
CA PHE A 115 14.21 -0.17 -2.65
C PHE A 115 12.68 -0.14 -2.60
N ALA A 116 11.97 -0.71 -3.59
CA ALA A 116 10.52 -0.91 -3.49
C ALA A 116 10.19 -1.87 -2.34
N PHE A 117 10.95 -2.96 -2.18
CA PHE A 117 10.78 -3.90 -1.07
C PHE A 117 11.11 -3.27 0.27
N VAL A 118 12.13 -2.39 0.32
CA VAL A 118 12.45 -1.60 1.52
C VAL A 118 11.29 -0.68 1.88
N ALA A 119 10.72 0.03 0.90
CA ALA A 119 9.57 0.91 1.11
C ALA A 119 8.35 0.14 1.63
N VAL A 120 8.04 -1.02 1.04
CA VAL A 120 6.96 -1.91 1.51
C VAL A 120 7.22 -2.41 2.94
N THR A 121 8.45 -2.80 3.25
CA THR A 121 8.84 -3.24 4.59
C THR A 121 8.66 -2.12 5.61
N ALA A 122 9.20 -0.94 5.33
CA ALA A 122 9.09 0.22 6.20
C ALA A 122 7.63 0.64 6.41
N ALA A 123 6.84 0.70 5.33
CA ALA A 123 5.42 1.04 5.40
C ALA A 123 4.63 0.01 6.24
N THR A 124 4.91 -1.28 6.06
CA THR A 124 4.28 -2.36 6.84
C THR A 124 4.63 -2.28 8.32
N LEU A 125 5.90 -2.00 8.65
CA LEU A 125 6.34 -1.80 10.03
C LEU A 125 5.62 -0.63 10.68
N ILE A 126 5.61 0.54 10.02
CA ILE A 126 4.91 1.73 10.52
C ILE A 126 3.42 1.44 10.71
N TYR A 127 2.78 0.80 9.74
CA TYR A 127 1.37 0.44 9.80
C TYR A 127 1.07 -0.47 11.00
N LYS A 128 1.85 -1.53 11.22
CA LYS A 128 1.61 -2.45 12.34
C LYS A 128 1.96 -1.83 13.69
N ILE A 129 3.08 -1.12 13.80
CA ILE A 129 3.49 -0.45 15.05
C ILE A 129 2.43 0.58 15.45
N SER A 130 2.03 1.45 14.52
CA SER A 130 0.99 2.46 14.79
C SER A 130 -0.36 1.81 15.12
N GLY A 131 -0.77 0.75 14.40
CA GLY A 131 -1.98 -0.02 14.71
C GLY A 131 -1.98 -0.62 16.13
N HIS A 132 -0.88 -1.26 16.55
CA HIS A 132 -0.78 -1.81 17.91
C HIS A 132 -0.76 -0.72 18.99
N ILE A 133 -0.11 0.42 18.74
CA ILE A 133 -0.13 1.58 19.65
C ILE A 133 -1.56 2.13 19.78
N LEU A 134 -2.25 2.33 18.66
CA LEU A 134 -3.62 2.85 18.65
C LEU A 134 -4.59 1.91 19.38
N ILE A 135 -4.51 0.60 19.12
CA ILE A 135 -5.35 -0.39 19.82
C ILE A 135 -5.06 -0.36 21.32
N LYS A 136 -3.78 -0.32 21.74
CA LYS A 136 -3.42 -0.26 23.16
C LYS A 136 -3.98 1.00 23.84
N ILE A 137 -3.89 2.16 23.17
CA ILE A 137 -4.46 3.41 23.68
C ILE A 137 -5.98 3.29 23.76
N TRP A 138 -6.64 2.79 22.72
CA TRP A 138 -8.09 2.61 22.68
C TRP A 138 -8.58 1.68 23.79
N THR A 139 -7.97 0.52 23.96
CA THR A 139 -8.38 -0.45 24.98
C THR A 139 -8.15 0.08 26.40
N SER A 140 -7.02 0.75 26.64
CA SER A 140 -6.64 1.15 28.00
C SER A 140 -7.29 2.48 28.42
N ALA A 141 -7.37 3.45 27.51
CA ALA A 141 -7.85 4.79 27.82
C ALA A 141 -9.35 4.99 27.54
N VAL A 142 -9.92 4.27 26.56
CA VAL A 142 -11.34 4.42 26.19
C VAL A 142 -12.19 3.32 26.81
N LEU A 143 -11.79 2.06 26.60
CA LEU A 143 -12.56 0.90 27.07
C LEU A 143 -12.23 0.49 28.51
N HIS A 144 -11.23 1.11 29.15
CA HIS A 144 -10.75 0.76 30.50
C HIS A 144 -10.44 -0.74 30.68
N GLY A 145 -10.08 -1.43 29.58
CA GLY A 145 -9.78 -2.85 29.55
C GLY A 145 -8.29 -3.15 29.64
N THR A 146 -7.95 -4.41 29.91
CA THR A 146 -6.55 -4.86 29.96
C THR A 146 -6.05 -5.25 28.57
N TYR A 147 -4.95 -4.63 28.13
CA TYR A 147 -4.28 -5.00 26.89
C TYR A 147 -3.35 -6.21 27.12
N ASN A 148 -3.83 -7.41 26.82
CA ASN A 148 -3.17 -8.67 27.18
C ASN A 148 -2.05 -9.14 26.22
N MET A 149 -1.59 -8.30 25.30
CA MET A 149 -0.56 -8.65 24.33
C MET A 149 0.82 -8.15 24.79
N THR A 150 1.75 -9.08 25.00
CA THR A 150 3.17 -8.77 25.27
C THR A 150 3.90 -8.32 24.00
N ILE A 151 4.94 -7.50 24.13
CA ILE A 151 5.78 -7.02 23.01
C ILE A 151 6.31 -8.18 22.16
N LEU A 152 6.78 -9.27 22.79
CA LEU A 152 7.31 -10.42 22.08
C LEU A 152 6.26 -11.07 21.16
N ARG A 153 5.05 -11.32 21.67
CA ARG A 153 3.93 -11.86 20.88
C ARG A 153 3.53 -10.93 19.73
N ILE A 154 3.51 -9.62 19.96
CA ILE A 154 3.24 -8.64 18.89
C ILE A 154 4.27 -8.78 17.77
N LEU A 155 5.55 -8.94 18.13
CA LEU A 155 6.62 -9.08 17.15
C LEU A 155 6.52 -10.40 16.37
N THR A 156 6.36 -11.53 17.06
CA THR A 156 6.41 -12.87 16.45
C THR A 156 5.13 -13.28 15.73
N ASP A 157 3.97 -12.82 16.21
CA ASP A 157 2.68 -13.32 15.76
C ASP A 157 1.92 -12.29 14.89
N SER A 158 2.35 -11.01 14.89
CA SER A 158 1.73 -9.95 14.09
C SER A 158 2.72 -9.28 13.13
N ILE A 159 3.79 -8.66 13.65
CA ILE A 159 4.67 -7.83 12.83
C ILE A 159 5.47 -8.66 11.83
N LEU A 160 6.20 -9.67 12.31
CA LEU A 160 7.10 -10.46 11.47
C LEU A 160 6.34 -11.25 10.38
N PRO A 161 5.23 -11.96 10.69
CA PRO A 161 4.44 -12.63 9.66
C PRO A 161 3.89 -11.66 8.61
N GLN A 162 3.41 -10.48 9.03
CA GLN A 162 2.88 -9.50 8.09
C GLN A 162 3.96 -8.94 7.15
N VAL A 163 5.13 -8.60 7.68
CA VAL A 163 6.25 -8.11 6.86
C VAL A 163 6.63 -9.15 5.82
N LEU A 164 6.74 -10.42 6.22
CA LEU A 164 7.06 -11.52 5.31
C LEU A 164 5.99 -11.67 4.20
N LEU A 165 4.70 -11.71 4.58
CA LEU A 165 3.59 -11.82 3.65
C LEU A 165 3.55 -10.65 2.66
N ASN A 166 3.70 -9.42 3.15
CA ASN A 166 3.68 -8.22 2.31
C ASN A 166 4.89 -8.15 1.37
N LEU A 167 6.06 -8.65 1.80
CA LEU A 167 7.24 -8.78 0.94
C LEU A 167 7.03 -9.79 -0.19
N ILE A 168 6.47 -10.98 0.13
CA ILE A 168 6.14 -11.98 -0.88
C ILE A 168 5.12 -11.41 -1.87
N ALA A 169 4.08 -10.74 -1.36
CA ALA A 169 3.05 -10.11 -2.17
C ALA A 169 3.57 -8.96 -3.04
N ALA A 170 4.64 -8.27 -2.62
CA ALA A 170 5.27 -7.22 -3.40
C ALA A 170 5.96 -7.74 -4.66
N ILE A 171 6.45 -8.99 -4.67
CA ILE A 171 7.15 -9.57 -5.83
C ILE A 171 6.31 -9.49 -7.12
N PRO A 172 5.10 -10.09 -7.19
CA PRO A 172 4.29 -10.03 -8.39
C PRO A 172 3.84 -8.60 -8.72
N LEU A 173 3.54 -7.76 -7.72
CA LEU A 173 3.11 -6.38 -7.95
C LEU A 173 4.22 -5.52 -8.54
N VAL A 174 5.46 -5.65 -8.06
CA VAL A 174 6.64 -4.97 -8.61
C VAL A 174 6.89 -5.41 -10.05
N LEU A 175 6.79 -6.71 -10.34
CA LEU A 175 6.97 -7.24 -11.70
C LEU A 175 5.88 -6.72 -12.65
N LEU A 176 4.61 -6.77 -12.23
CA LEU A 176 3.47 -6.29 -13.02
C LEU A 176 3.57 -4.79 -13.31
N LEU A 177 3.88 -3.97 -12.30
CA LEU A 177 3.98 -2.52 -12.48
C LEU A 177 5.20 -2.11 -13.29
N ARG A 178 6.28 -2.90 -13.25
CA ARG A 178 7.48 -2.66 -14.07
C ARG A 178 7.27 -3.04 -15.54
N LEU A 179 6.60 -4.16 -15.81
CA LEU A 179 6.41 -4.68 -17.17
C LEU A 179 5.18 -4.07 -17.87
N ALA A 180 4.08 -3.97 -17.15
CA ALA A 180 2.77 -3.53 -17.63
C ALA A 180 2.29 -2.28 -16.86
N GLY A 181 3.20 -1.34 -16.65
CA GLY A 181 2.91 -0.07 -15.98
C GLY A 181 2.00 0.87 -16.79
N PRO A 182 1.44 1.91 -16.11
CA PRO A 182 0.53 2.90 -16.68
C PRO A 182 1.21 3.81 -17.71
N TYR A 183 2.52 4.02 -17.61
CA TYR A 183 3.30 4.83 -18.55
C TYR A 183 3.98 3.95 -19.60
N SER A 184 3.86 4.35 -20.86
CA SER A 184 4.72 3.82 -21.93
C SER A 184 6.18 4.18 -21.64
N LYS A 185 7.13 3.31 -22.04
CA LYS A 185 8.57 3.59 -21.95
C LYS A 185 8.84 5.01 -22.50
N GLY A 186 9.34 5.89 -21.65
CA GLY A 186 9.76 7.27 -21.96
C GLY A 186 8.77 8.39 -21.76
N VAL A 187 7.59 8.09 -21.22
CA VAL A 187 6.50 9.06 -21.11
C VAL A 187 6.05 9.26 -19.65
N ASN A 188 6.89 8.98 -18.66
CA ASN A 188 6.55 9.31 -17.27
C ASN A 188 6.86 10.81 -17.03
N PRO A 189 5.85 11.68 -16.88
CA PRO A 189 6.05 13.12 -16.71
C PRO A 189 6.79 13.48 -15.41
N GLY A 190 6.76 12.61 -14.38
CA GLY A 190 7.57 12.77 -13.16
C GLY A 190 9.05 12.45 -13.35
N ILE A 191 9.43 11.85 -14.50
CA ILE A 191 10.82 11.61 -14.90
C ILE A 191 11.32 12.75 -15.80
N ASN A 192 10.47 13.22 -16.73
CA ASN A 192 10.87 14.16 -17.78
C ASN A 192 10.91 15.63 -17.33
N ALA A 193 10.38 15.98 -16.16
CA ALA A 193 10.37 17.36 -15.67
C ALA A 193 11.76 17.89 -15.25
N GLU A 194 12.75 17.02 -14.99
CA GLU A 194 14.07 17.42 -14.48
C GLU A 194 15.27 16.60 -15.01
N GLY A 195 15.10 15.80 -16.07
CA GLY A 195 16.12 14.88 -16.59
C GLY A 195 16.83 15.41 -17.84
N SER A 196 18.15 15.50 -17.80
CA SER A 196 18.99 15.76 -18.97
C SER A 196 18.88 14.62 -20.00
N VAL A 197 19.30 14.88 -21.24
CA VAL A 197 19.13 14.03 -22.44
C VAL A 197 19.56 12.56 -22.26
N GLU A 198 20.43 12.25 -21.28
CA GLU A 198 20.88 10.89 -20.94
C GLU A 198 19.79 10.00 -20.32
N ASP A 199 18.78 10.57 -19.64
CA ASP A 199 17.69 9.80 -19.00
C ASP A 199 16.78 9.09 -20.03
N ASN A 200 16.84 9.48 -21.31
CA ASN A 200 16.05 8.91 -22.40
C ASN A 200 16.60 7.59 -22.97
N LEU A 201 17.86 7.22 -22.66
CA LEU A 201 18.52 6.05 -23.24
C LEU A 201 18.03 4.71 -22.66
N TRP A 202 17.61 4.68 -21.40
CA TRP A 202 17.11 3.46 -20.74
C TRP A 202 15.63 3.15 -21.01
N LEU A 203 14.97 4.01 -21.78
CA LEU A 203 13.58 3.82 -22.23
C LEU A 203 13.53 3.03 -23.55
N LYS A 204 14.69 2.68 -24.11
CA LYS A 204 14.84 1.97 -25.40
C LYS A 204 15.32 0.52 -25.29
N ILE A 205 15.62 0.00 -24.10
CA ILE A 205 15.90 -1.44 -23.89
C ILE A 205 14.64 -2.11 -23.35
#